data_AF-A0A0J0YSE9-F1
#
_entry.id   AF-A0A0J0YSE9-F1
#
_cell.length_a   1.000
_cell.length_b   1.000
_cell.length_c   1.000
_cell.angle_alpha   90.00
_cell.angle_beta   90.00
_cell.angle_gamma   90.00
#
_symmetry.space_group_name_H-M   'P 1'
#
loop_
_entity.id
_entity.type
_entity.pdbx_description
1 polymer ?
#
loop_
_entity_poly.entity_id
_entity_poly.type
_entity_poly.pdbx_seq_one_letter_code
_entity_poly.pdbx_strand_id
1 'polypeptide(L)'
;MLKKALWLMLLSLGVSARAFGIEQPASGVVVDTGRAELCMKGQCYPVLVGAATPKGDFPLQLIRTTRKGYGGDVLKFKETEKFIFAIHRVWTGKPSERRMERIVSPNAEDRKMTNGCINVTSDVYELLKAYKKVTIR
;
A
#
# COMPACT_ATOMS: atom_id res chain seq x y z
N MET A 1 -57.36 -42.48 27.62
CA MET A 1 -57.22 -41.02 27.74
C MET A 1 -55.76 -40.64 27.53
N LEU A 2 -55.49 -39.87 26.49
CA LEU A 2 -54.17 -39.56 25.94
C LEU A 2 -53.57 -38.35 26.66
N LYS A 3 -52.43 -38.49 27.35
CA LYS A 3 -51.66 -37.34 27.85
C LYS A 3 -50.26 -37.31 27.23
N LYS A 4 -50.28 -36.63 26.08
CA LYS A 4 -49.23 -35.96 25.30
C LYS A 4 -47.81 -35.96 25.90
N ALA A 5 -46.90 -36.60 25.16
CA ALA A 5 -45.47 -36.35 25.23
C ALA A 5 -45.15 -34.92 24.77
N LEU A 6 -44.38 -34.18 25.55
CA LEU A 6 -43.85 -32.87 25.18
C LEU A 6 -42.41 -33.06 24.68
N TRP A 7 -42.24 -33.11 23.36
CA TRP A 7 -40.93 -33.07 22.73
C TRP A 7 -40.37 -31.65 22.82
N LEU A 8 -39.32 -31.46 23.64
CA LEU A 8 -38.44 -30.30 23.55
C LEU A 8 -37.61 -30.45 22.26
N MET A 9 -38.03 -29.80 21.18
CA MET A 9 -37.15 -29.57 20.04
C MET A 9 -36.14 -28.49 20.41
N LEU A 10 -34.93 -28.90 20.76
CA LEU A 10 -33.77 -28.02 20.79
C LEU A 10 -33.40 -27.70 19.33
N LEU A 11 -33.83 -26.53 18.86
CA LEU A 11 -33.29 -25.93 17.64
C LEU A 11 -31.82 -25.59 17.89
N SER A 12 -30.92 -26.46 17.45
CA SER A 12 -29.52 -26.11 17.25
C SER A 12 -29.45 -25.09 16.13
N LEU A 13 -29.46 -23.80 16.49
CA LEU A 13 -29.05 -22.72 15.59
C LEU A 13 -27.58 -22.98 15.24
N GLY A 14 -27.37 -23.61 14.07
CA GLY A 14 -26.06 -23.67 13.44
C GLY A 14 -25.61 -22.24 13.17
N VAL A 15 -24.72 -21.73 14.01
CA VAL A 15 -23.98 -20.50 13.72
C VAL A 15 -23.03 -20.87 12.59
N SER A 16 -23.47 -20.66 11.35
CA SER A 16 -22.56 -20.63 10.21
C SER A 16 -21.63 -19.44 10.41
N ALA A 17 -20.46 -19.68 11.01
CA ALA A 17 -19.37 -18.74 10.99
C ALA A 17 -19.02 -18.49 9.52
N ARG A 18 -19.49 -17.36 8.98
CA ARG A 18 -18.93 -16.83 7.74
C ARG A 18 -17.48 -16.45 8.07
N ALA A 19 -16.56 -17.35 7.77
CA ALA A 19 -15.16 -16.99 7.62
C ALA A 19 -15.13 -15.95 6.49
N PHE A 20 -15.15 -14.67 6.86
CA PHE A 20 -14.64 -13.64 5.97
C PHE A 20 -13.20 -14.05 5.71
N GLY A 21 -12.97 -14.61 4.52
CA GLY A 21 -11.64 -14.86 4.02
C GLY A 21 -10.91 -13.53 3.96
N ILE A 22 -10.24 -13.16 5.05
CA ILE A 22 -9.08 -12.29 4.95
C ILE A 22 -8.05 -13.21 4.32
N GLU A 23 -8.06 -13.23 2.99
CA GLU A 23 -6.95 -13.71 2.20
C GLU A 23 -5.78 -12.83 2.62
N GLN A 24 -4.98 -13.33 3.55
CA GLN A 24 -3.80 -12.62 4.04
C GLN A 24 -2.93 -12.38 2.80
N PRO A 25 -2.72 -11.12 2.37
CA PRO A 25 -1.88 -10.89 1.22
C PRO A 25 -0.50 -11.45 1.55
N ALA A 26 -0.08 -12.44 0.77
CA ALA A 26 1.11 -13.24 1.00
C ALA A 26 2.34 -12.35 1.30
N SER A 27 2.66 -12.10 2.58
CA SER A 27 3.90 -11.46 3.06
C SER A 27 4.41 -10.21 2.29
N GLY A 28 3.55 -9.53 1.52
CA GLY A 28 3.98 -8.69 0.39
C GLY A 28 3.66 -7.21 0.59
N VAL A 29 4.35 -6.37 -0.20
CA VAL A 29 4.01 -4.95 -0.36
C VAL A 29 3.19 -4.80 -1.62
N VAL A 30 2.00 -4.23 -1.50
CA VAL A 30 1.12 -3.96 -2.64
C VAL A 30 0.87 -2.47 -2.74
N VAL A 31 1.07 -1.89 -3.91
CA VAL A 31 0.70 -0.51 -4.22
C VAL A 31 -0.51 -0.54 -5.13
N ASP A 32 -1.58 0.10 -4.68
CA ASP A 32 -2.80 0.31 -5.45
C ASP A 32 -2.82 1.76 -5.92
N THR A 33 -2.51 1.99 -7.21
CA THR A 33 -2.44 3.36 -7.72
C THR A 33 -3.83 3.98 -7.94
N GLY A 34 -4.89 3.16 -7.96
CA GLY A 34 -6.26 3.65 -8.06
C GLY A 34 -6.66 4.36 -6.76
N ARG A 35 -6.33 3.73 -5.62
CA ARG A 35 -6.56 4.25 -4.27
C ARG A 35 -5.43 5.16 -3.75
N ALA A 36 -4.30 5.19 -4.44
CA ALA A 36 -3.09 5.90 -4.00
C ALA A 36 -2.68 5.44 -2.59
N GLU A 37 -2.62 4.11 -2.42
CA GLU A 37 -2.31 3.42 -1.17
C GLU A 37 -1.21 2.39 -1.36
N LEU A 38 -0.40 2.21 -0.32
CA LEU A 38 0.54 1.11 -0.18
C LEU A 38 0.11 0.27 1.03
N CYS A 39 -0.07 -1.03 0.84
CA CYS A 39 -0.47 -1.96 1.88
C CYS A 39 0.63 -2.98 2.17
N MET A 40 0.91 -3.20 3.45
CA MET A 40 1.84 -4.22 3.97
C MET A 40 1.38 -4.68 5.36
N LYS A 41 1.52 -5.97 5.67
CA LYS A 41 1.09 -6.56 6.96
C LYS A 41 -0.38 -6.26 7.33
N GLY A 42 -1.26 -6.19 6.33
CA GLY A 42 -2.69 -5.88 6.55
C GLY A 42 -3.00 -4.40 6.87
N GLN A 43 -1.99 -3.53 6.90
CA GLN A 43 -2.17 -2.09 7.07
C GLN A 43 -1.89 -1.36 5.75
N CYS A 44 -2.73 -0.37 5.44
CA CYS A 44 -2.57 0.49 4.26
C CYS A 44 -2.19 1.91 4.67
N TYR A 45 -1.33 2.53 3.86
CA TYR A 45 -0.75 3.84 4.06
C TYR A 45 -0.99 4.69 2.82
N PRO A 46 -1.34 5.98 2.96
CA PRO A 46 -1.48 6.86 1.82
C PRO A 46 -0.11 7.11 1.19
N VAL A 47 -0.09 7.17 -0.14
CA VAL A 47 1.13 7.44 -0.92
C VAL A 47 0.85 8.44 -2.01
N LEU A 48 1.88 9.17 -2.46
CA LEU A 48 1.79 9.92 -3.70
C LEU A 48 2.22 9.03 -4.86
N VAL A 49 1.40 8.94 -5.90
CA VAL A 49 1.65 8.13 -7.10
C VAL A 49 1.47 8.98 -8.36
N GLY A 50 1.89 8.44 -9.49
CA GLY A 50 1.81 9.11 -10.79
C GLY A 50 1.16 8.23 -11.85
N ALA A 51 0.59 8.84 -12.89
CA ALA A 51 0.02 8.10 -14.03
C ALA A 51 1.04 7.20 -14.73
N ALA A 52 2.33 7.59 -14.72
CA ALA A 52 3.42 6.81 -15.29
C ALA A 52 3.96 5.70 -14.35
N THR A 53 3.36 5.49 -13.18
CA THR A 53 3.78 4.41 -12.27
C THR A 53 3.46 3.06 -12.93
N PRO A 54 4.46 2.24 -13.27
CA PRO A 54 4.22 1.02 -14.02
C PRO A 54 3.51 -0.03 -13.15
N LYS A 55 2.65 -0.83 -13.78
CA LYS A 55 1.97 -1.96 -13.14
C LYS A 55 2.77 -3.24 -13.30
N GLY A 56 2.64 -4.15 -12.34
CA GLY A 56 3.32 -5.44 -12.32
C GLY A 56 4.09 -5.70 -11.03
N ASP A 57 4.82 -6.81 -11.01
CA ASP A 57 5.69 -7.20 -9.90
C ASP A 57 7.13 -6.76 -10.15
N PHE A 58 7.72 -6.09 -9.16
CA PHE A 58 9.06 -5.53 -9.28
C PHE A 58 9.93 -5.90 -8.08
N PRO A 59 11.23 -6.16 -8.29
CA PRO A 59 12.18 -6.26 -7.18
C PRO A 59 12.41 -4.88 -6.55
N LEU A 60 12.56 -4.82 -5.23
CA LEU A 60 12.98 -3.62 -4.51
C LEU A 60 14.50 -3.67 -4.27
N GLN A 61 15.20 -2.66 -4.77
CA GLN A 61 16.65 -2.52 -4.61
C GLN A 61 16.94 -1.21 -3.88
N LEU A 62 17.58 -1.29 -2.71
CA LEU A 62 18.05 -0.12 -2.00
C LEU A 62 19.27 0.45 -2.72
N ILE A 63 19.17 1.69 -3.19
CA ILE A 63 20.27 2.41 -3.84
C ILE A 63 20.56 3.69 -3.05
N ARG A 64 21.84 4.00 -2.87
CA ARG A 64 22.27 5.26 -2.24
C ARG A 64 22.21 6.39 -3.24
N THR A 65 21.95 7.60 -2.75
CA THR A 65 21.93 8.81 -3.58
C THR A 65 22.37 10.02 -2.78
N THR A 66 23.13 10.91 -3.43
CA THR A 66 23.51 12.21 -2.86
C THR A 66 22.54 13.32 -3.26
N ARG A 67 21.49 13.01 -4.04
CA ARG A 67 20.53 14.00 -4.52
C ARG A 67 19.76 14.62 -3.34
N LYS A 68 19.74 15.95 -3.29
CA LYS A 68 19.07 16.72 -2.24
C LYS A 68 17.58 16.37 -2.17
N GLY A 69 17.08 16.20 -0.94
CA GLY A 69 15.67 15.94 -0.65
C GLY A 69 15.26 14.46 -0.68
N TYR A 70 16.16 13.52 -1.03
CA TYR A 70 15.86 12.09 -1.00
C TYR A 70 16.22 11.40 0.32
N GLY A 71 17.05 12.03 1.16
CA GLY A 71 17.44 11.48 2.46
C GLY A 71 18.52 10.41 2.39
N GLY A 72 19.32 10.36 1.31
CA GLY A 72 20.50 9.51 1.20
C GLY A 72 20.29 8.17 0.48
N ASP A 73 19.05 7.72 0.34
CA ASP A 73 18.69 6.46 -0.29
C ASP A 73 17.28 6.47 -0.91
N VAL A 74 17.04 5.56 -1.86
CA VAL A 74 15.72 5.25 -2.43
C VAL A 74 15.58 3.75 -2.68
N LEU A 75 14.35 3.25 -2.73
CA LEU A 75 14.06 1.86 -3.12
C LEU A 75 13.68 1.80 -4.59
N LYS A 76 14.66 1.54 -5.46
CA LYS A 76 14.44 1.37 -6.90
C LYS A 76 13.61 0.13 -7.16
N PHE A 77 12.63 0.24 -8.07
CA PHE A 77 11.85 -0.91 -8.55
C PHE A 77 11.85 -1.08 -10.07
N LYS A 78 12.11 -0.02 -10.84
CA LYS A 78 12.30 -0.10 -12.29
C LYS A 78 13.29 0.96 -12.75
N GLU A 79 14.00 0.68 -13.83
CA GLU A 79 14.94 1.60 -14.45
C GLU A 79 14.79 1.52 -15.97
N THR A 80 14.89 2.68 -16.61
CA THR A 80 15.06 2.83 -18.06
C THR A 80 16.32 3.64 -18.30
N GLU A 81 16.74 3.77 -19.56
CA GLU A 81 17.89 4.60 -19.93
C GLU A 81 17.80 6.05 -19.42
N LYS A 82 16.58 6.56 -19.21
CA LYS A 82 16.34 7.98 -18.85
C LYS A 82 15.78 8.16 -17.44
N PHE A 83 15.27 7.12 -16.79
CA PHE A 83 14.48 7.30 -15.57
C PHE A 83 14.59 6.12 -14.60
N ILE A 84 14.79 6.43 -13.33
CA ILE A 84 14.71 5.49 -12.22
C ILE A 84 13.36 5.68 -11.53
N PHE A 85 12.54 4.63 -11.57
CA PHE A 85 11.32 4.55 -10.78
C PHE A 85 11.65 3.97 -9.40
N ALA A 86 11.30 4.70 -8.36
CA ALA A 86 11.62 4.32 -6.99
C ALA A 86 10.50 4.67 -6.01
N ILE A 87 10.45 3.94 -4.90
CA ILE A 87 9.77 4.35 -3.68
C ILE A 87 10.76 5.20 -2.87
N HIS A 88 10.33 6.38 -2.43
CA HIS A 88 11.15 7.26 -1.60
C HIS A 88 10.30 8.12 -0.66
N ARG A 89 10.95 8.75 0.33
CA ARG A 89 10.30 9.69 1.25
C ARG A 89 9.67 10.85 0.49
N VAL A 90 8.62 11.49 1.02
CA VAL A 90 8.02 12.68 0.41
C VAL A 90 9.09 13.74 0.13
N TRP A 91 9.23 14.12 -1.14
CA TRP A 91 10.20 15.13 -1.56
C TRP A 91 9.59 16.54 -1.49
N THR A 92 10.22 17.42 -0.72
CA THR A 92 9.69 18.76 -0.40
C THR A 92 10.44 19.91 -1.09
N GLY A 93 11.31 19.61 -2.05
CA GLY A 93 12.15 20.60 -2.71
C GLY A 93 11.42 21.61 -3.60
N LYS A 94 10.10 21.45 -3.80
CA LYS A 94 9.23 22.40 -4.52
C LYS A 94 7.94 22.66 -3.72
N PRO A 95 7.93 23.68 -2.86
CA PRO A 95 6.79 23.96 -1.97
C PRO A 95 5.46 24.16 -2.68
N SER A 96 5.47 24.72 -3.90
CA SER A 96 4.26 24.94 -4.70
C SER A 96 3.50 23.65 -5.06
N GLU A 97 4.14 22.47 -4.94
CA GLU A 97 3.50 21.18 -5.16
C GLU A 97 2.70 20.69 -3.96
N ARG A 98 2.91 21.25 -2.76
CA ARG A 98 2.16 20.94 -1.54
C ARG A 98 2.10 19.43 -1.22
N ARG A 99 3.24 18.73 -1.34
CA ARG A 99 3.27 17.26 -1.25
C ARG A 99 2.92 16.74 0.14
N MET A 100 3.24 17.49 1.19
CA MET A 100 2.94 17.11 2.57
C MET A 100 1.43 17.20 2.87
N GLU A 101 0.76 18.20 2.30
CA GLU A 101 -0.68 18.36 2.40
C GLU A 101 -1.40 17.30 1.56
N ARG A 102 -0.88 17.01 0.35
CA ARG A 102 -1.46 16.00 -0.54
C ARG A 102 -1.44 14.61 0.07
N ILE A 103 -0.31 14.18 0.64
CA ILE A 103 -0.18 12.79 1.13
C ILE A 103 -1.15 12.47 2.26
N VAL A 104 -1.57 13.47 3.03
CA VAL A 104 -2.57 13.30 4.11
C VAL A 104 -3.99 13.61 3.68
N SER A 105 -4.23 14.09 2.46
CA SER A 105 -5.59 14.31 1.95
C SER A 105 -6.36 13.00 2.03
N PRO A 106 -7.65 12.98 2.42
CA PRO A 106 -8.48 11.78 2.33
C PRO A 106 -8.80 11.41 0.87
N ASN A 107 -8.77 12.36 -0.06
CA ASN A 107 -9.08 12.14 -1.47
C ASN A 107 -7.87 11.55 -2.22
N ALA A 108 -8.05 10.36 -2.82
CA ALA A 108 -7.01 9.70 -3.60
C ALA A 108 -6.54 10.50 -4.81
N GLU A 109 -7.42 11.32 -5.43
CA GLU A 109 -7.04 12.14 -6.57
C GLU A 109 -6.00 13.21 -6.22
N ASP A 110 -6.05 13.77 -5.00
CA ASP A 110 -5.04 14.75 -4.56
C ASP A 110 -3.63 14.15 -4.46
N ARG A 111 -3.57 12.82 -4.28
CA ARG A 111 -2.37 12.02 -4.13
C ARG A 111 -1.81 11.51 -5.48
N LYS A 112 -2.52 11.74 -6.59
CA LYS A 112 -2.05 11.39 -7.95
C LYS A 112 -1.30 12.58 -8.58
N MET A 113 -0.01 12.70 -8.33
CA MET A 113 0.78 13.86 -8.75
C MET A 113 2.19 13.58 -9.26
N THR A 114 2.77 12.40 -8.99
CA THR A 114 4.19 12.16 -9.31
C THR A 114 4.36 11.84 -10.80
N ASN A 115 5.61 11.84 -11.27
CA ASN A 115 5.97 11.41 -12.62
C ASN A 115 6.26 9.89 -12.69
N GLY A 116 5.83 9.11 -11.70
CA GLY A 116 5.96 7.64 -11.68
C GLY A 116 6.67 7.06 -10.45
N CYS A 117 7.36 7.87 -9.65
CA CYS A 117 7.86 7.45 -8.35
C CYS A 117 6.70 7.34 -7.33
N ILE A 118 6.87 6.49 -6.33
CA ILE A 118 5.91 6.37 -5.23
C ILE A 118 6.50 7.12 -4.03
N ASN A 119 5.78 8.09 -3.48
CA ASN A 119 6.23 8.84 -2.30
C ASN A 119 5.48 8.37 -1.07
N VAL A 120 6.23 8.03 -0.03
CA VAL A 120 5.73 7.56 1.27
C VAL A 120 6.22 8.49 2.37
N THR A 121 5.60 8.46 3.55
CA THR A 121 6.14 9.09 4.74
C THR A 121 7.45 8.39 5.19
N SER A 122 8.25 9.07 6.01
CA SER A 122 9.57 8.57 6.42
C SER A 122 9.49 7.25 7.21
N ASP A 123 8.52 7.13 8.10
CA ASP A 123 8.25 5.91 8.89
C ASP A 123 7.89 4.72 7.99
N VAL A 124 6.97 4.93 7.03
CA VAL A 124 6.59 3.91 6.04
C VAL A 124 7.80 3.51 5.18
N TYR A 125 8.64 4.47 4.79
CA TYR A 125 9.86 4.19 4.03
C TYR A 125 10.82 3.26 4.78
N GLU A 126 11.04 3.49 6.07
CA GLU A 126 11.92 2.63 6.87
C GLU A 126 11.36 1.21 7.03
N LEU A 127 10.04 1.06 7.19
CA LEU A 127 9.39 -0.26 7.17
C LEU A 127 9.60 -1.00 5.84
N LEU A 128 9.55 -0.28 4.72
CA LEU A 128 9.68 -0.85 3.38
C LEU A 128 11.07 -1.44 3.10
N LYS A 129 12.12 -0.99 3.78
CA LYS A 129 13.49 -1.51 3.58
C LYS A 129 13.62 -3.00 3.91
N ALA A 130 12.70 -3.55 4.71
CA ALA A 130 12.66 -4.98 5.02
C ALA A 130 12.17 -5.85 3.83
N TYR A 131 11.55 -5.25 2.82
CA TYR A 131 10.93 -5.96 1.70
C TYR A 131 11.84 -6.00 0.47
N LYS A 132 11.69 -7.05 -0.32
CA LYS A 132 12.49 -7.30 -1.54
C LYS A 132 11.68 -7.23 -2.83
N LYS A 133 10.36 -7.11 -2.74
CA LYS A 133 9.45 -7.05 -3.89
C LYS A 133 8.27 -6.13 -3.59
N VAL A 134 7.73 -5.54 -4.63
CA VAL A 134 6.47 -4.78 -4.61
C VAL A 134 5.60 -5.20 -5.80
N THR A 135 4.32 -5.41 -5.52
CA THR A 135 3.29 -5.58 -6.56
C THR A 135 2.60 -4.24 -6.75
N ILE A 136 2.60 -3.71 -7.97
CA ILE A 136 1.95 -2.44 -8.29
C ILE A 136 0.74 -2.74 -9.19
N ARG A 137 -0.46 -2.39 -8.72
CA ARG A 137 -1.74 -2.63 -9.40
C ARG A 137 -2.56 -1.36 -9.52
#